data_AF-A0AAE2JUB8-F1
#
_entry.id   AF-A0AAE2JUB8-F1
#
_cell.length_a   1.000
_cell.length_b   1.000
_cell.length_c   1.000
_cell.angle_alpha   90.00
_cell.angle_beta   90.00
_cell.angle_gamma   90.00
#
_symmetry.space_group_name_H-M   'P 1'
#
loop_
_entity.id
_entity.type
_entity.pdbx_description
1 polymer ?
#
loop_
_entity_poly.entity_id
_entity_poly.type
_entity_poly.pdbx_seq_one_letter_code
_entity_poly.pdbx_strand_id
1 'polypeptide(L)'
;MENFVTILIFTLPGLLSYFWIQLFGLHPASKHINFEIAAISAILWFPVGMIVLSIYQLTAMIVNTNSVSNPWLSVHTLSDVLELSNNLGFLVYFVLFSVIFSFLFSWFVSRFAYRWMIRLVNVVRRGSGTAELSDTSTVWNETFLKNEGQAVSFRKIDNPDEIIYGEIEKVSRPVELERNLLLTNIDKWTKVLKDNKDVEVANIFIDTKTGFIISIYDTDSAMAAYNKIYEKENEN
;
A
#
# COMPACT_ATOMS: atom_id res chain seq x y z
N MET A 1 -18.13 2.58 30.51
CA MET A 1 -16.70 2.84 30.24
C MET A 1 -15.95 1.56 29.93
N GLU A 2 -16.14 0.48 30.70
CA GLU A 2 -15.51 -0.83 30.44
C GLU A 2 -15.68 -1.33 29.00
N ASN A 3 -16.90 -1.33 28.45
CA ASN A 3 -17.12 -1.74 27.05
C ASN A 3 -16.33 -0.90 26.03
N PHE A 4 -16.13 0.40 26.29
CA PHE A 4 -15.35 1.26 25.40
C PHE A 4 -13.85 0.94 25.47
N VAL A 5 -13.32 0.74 26.68
CA VAL A 5 -11.91 0.39 26.91
C VAL A 5 -11.58 -0.99 26.32
N THR A 6 -12.48 -1.96 26.52
CA THR A 6 -12.41 -3.29 25.89
C THR A 6 -12.33 -3.18 24.38
N ILE A 7 -13.27 -2.46 23.76
CA ILE A 7 -13.26 -2.25 22.31
C ILE A 7 -11.94 -1.62 21.87
N LEU A 8 -11.48 -0.58 22.56
CA LEU A 8 -10.25 0.12 22.22
C LEU A 8 -9.04 -0.82 22.25
N ILE A 9 -8.90 -1.64 23.30
CA ILE A 9 -7.78 -2.59 23.42
C ILE A 9 -7.82 -3.68 22.35
N PHE A 10 -8.99 -4.24 22.07
CA PHE A 10 -9.14 -5.38 21.16
C PHE A 10 -9.28 -5.01 19.69
N THR A 11 -9.55 -3.74 19.36
CA THR A 11 -9.74 -3.30 17.96
C THR A 11 -8.65 -2.36 17.48
N LEU A 12 -8.18 -1.42 18.30
CA LEU A 12 -7.27 -0.36 17.86
C LEU A 12 -5.96 -0.89 17.24
N PRO A 13 -5.23 -1.85 17.86
CA PRO A 13 -3.97 -2.36 17.29
C PRO A 13 -4.16 -3.01 15.92
N GLY A 14 -5.24 -3.77 15.76
CA GLY A 14 -5.58 -4.43 14.51
C GLY A 14 -5.99 -3.46 13.42
N LEU A 15 -6.80 -2.46 13.79
CA LEU A 15 -7.26 -1.41 12.89
C LEU A 15 -6.08 -0.57 12.38
N LEU A 16 -5.17 -0.19 13.29
CA LEU A 16 -3.93 0.52 12.92
C LEU A 16 -3.10 -0.32 11.95
N SER A 17 -2.93 -1.61 12.23
CA SER A 17 -2.18 -2.51 11.34
C SER A 17 -2.80 -2.61 9.95
N TYR A 18 -4.13 -2.75 9.89
CA TYR A 18 -4.87 -2.75 8.64
C TYR A 18 -4.59 -1.49 7.81
N PHE A 19 -4.66 -0.31 8.43
CA PHE A 19 -4.38 0.95 7.74
C PHE A 19 -2.91 1.09 7.35
N TRP A 20 -1.95 0.70 8.21
CA TRP A 20 -0.54 0.74 7.87
C TRP A 20 -0.20 -0.15 6.69
N ILE A 21 -0.71 -1.39 6.66
CA ILE A 21 -0.52 -2.32 5.54
C ILE A 21 -0.98 -1.69 4.22
N GLN A 22 -2.14 -1.02 4.22
CA GLN A 22 -2.63 -0.31 3.04
C GLN A 22 -1.77 0.90 2.68
N LEU A 23 -1.37 1.70 3.65
CA LEU A 23 -0.50 2.86 3.41
C LEU A 23 0.87 2.45 2.87
N PHE A 24 1.35 1.25 3.19
CA PHE A 24 2.57 0.66 2.64
C PHE A 24 2.38 0.04 1.25
N GLY A 25 1.20 0.18 0.64
CA GLY A 25 0.94 -0.17 -0.76
C GLY A 25 0.29 -1.55 -0.97
N LEU A 26 0.01 -2.29 0.10
CA LEU A 26 -0.78 -3.52 0.01
C LEU A 26 -2.26 -3.19 0.04
N HIS A 27 -2.77 -2.78 -1.12
CA HIS A 27 -4.19 -2.49 -1.30
C HIS A 27 -4.97 -3.77 -1.62
N PRO A 28 -6.16 -3.96 -1.02
CA PRO A 28 -7.05 -5.04 -1.43
C PRO A 28 -7.54 -4.79 -2.87
N ALA A 29 -7.80 -5.88 -3.59
CA ALA A 29 -8.31 -5.81 -4.96
C ALA A 29 -9.73 -5.22 -5.05
N SER A 30 -10.49 -5.29 -3.94
CA SER A 30 -11.82 -4.71 -3.80
C SER A 30 -11.94 -3.96 -2.47
N LYS A 31 -12.88 -3.00 -2.41
CA LYS A 31 -13.15 -2.25 -1.18
C LYS A 31 -13.84 -3.16 -0.17
N HIS A 32 -13.25 -3.29 1.01
CA HIS A 32 -13.84 -4.04 2.11
C HIS A 32 -15.04 -3.31 2.73
N ILE A 33 -16.08 -4.05 3.08
CA ILE A 33 -17.20 -3.51 3.87
C ILE A 33 -16.79 -3.39 5.35
N ASN A 34 -17.47 -2.53 6.11
CA ASN A 34 -17.12 -2.26 7.52
C ASN A 34 -17.00 -3.54 8.37
N PHE A 35 -17.84 -4.54 8.11
CA PHE A 35 -17.77 -5.83 8.80
C PHE A 35 -16.49 -6.61 8.48
N GLU A 36 -16.05 -6.63 7.22
CA GLU A 36 -14.79 -7.27 6.82
C GLU A 36 -13.59 -6.56 7.45
N ILE A 37 -13.63 -5.22 7.50
CA ILE A 37 -12.59 -4.42 8.18
C ILE A 37 -12.52 -4.79 9.66
N ALA A 38 -13.66 -4.92 10.34
CA ALA A 38 -13.71 -5.32 11.74
C ALA A 38 -13.16 -6.74 11.95
N ALA A 39 -13.51 -7.70 11.08
CA ALA A 39 -13.01 -9.06 11.14
C ALA A 39 -11.49 -9.14 10.90
N ILE A 40 -10.98 -8.45 9.87
CA ILE A 40 -9.54 -8.36 9.59
C ILE A 40 -8.81 -7.69 10.75
N SER A 41 -9.37 -6.61 11.30
CA SER A 41 -8.83 -5.95 12.49
C SER A 41 -8.75 -6.89 13.68
N ALA A 42 -9.77 -7.72 13.94
CA ALA A 42 -9.74 -8.68 15.04
C ALA A 42 -8.62 -9.73 14.86
N ILE A 43 -8.38 -10.17 13.62
CA ILE A 43 -7.29 -11.11 13.31
C ILE A 43 -5.92 -10.44 13.49
N LEU A 44 -5.76 -9.21 12.98
CA LEU A 44 -4.51 -8.45 13.06
C LEU A 44 -4.21 -7.93 14.47
N TRP A 45 -5.23 -7.83 15.32
CA TRP A 45 -5.04 -7.50 16.72
C TRP A 45 -4.16 -8.54 17.42
N PHE A 46 -4.36 -9.83 17.13
CA PHE A 46 -3.64 -10.90 17.83
C PHE A 46 -2.11 -10.75 17.75
N PRO A 47 -1.46 -10.68 16.57
CA PRO A 47 0.00 -10.56 16.52
C PRO A 47 0.52 -9.28 17.19
N VAL A 48 -0.14 -8.14 17.02
CA VAL A 48 0.32 -6.86 17.59
C VAL A 48 0.07 -6.79 19.09
N GLY A 49 -1.15 -7.10 19.52
CA GLY A 49 -1.55 -7.14 20.92
C GLY A 49 -0.67 -8.10 21.71
N MET A 50 -0.39 -9.29 21.17
CA MET A 50 0.49 -10.25 21.82
C MET A 50 1.92 -9.72 22.00
N ILE A 51 2.47 -8.99 21.03
CA ILE A 51 3.80 -8.37 21.17
C ILE A 51 3.78 -7.32 22.29
N VAL A 52 2.80 -6.42 22.28
CA VAL A 52 2.67 -5.36 23.29
C VAL A 52 2.50 -5.93 24.70
N LEU A 53 1.64 -6.94 24.85
CA LEU A 53 1.41 -7.64 26.11
C LEU A 53 2.63 -8.46 26.55
N SER A 54 3.37 -9.06 25.62
CA SER A 54 4.61 -9.78 25.95
C SER A 54 5.68 -8.85 26.50
N ILE A 55 5.84 -7.66 25.90
CA ILE A 55 6.77 -6.64 26.41
C ILE A 55 6.34 -6.17 27.80
N TYR A 56 5.04 -5.93 27.99
CA TYR A 56 4.50 -5.59 29.31
C TYR A 56 4.81 -6.68 30.34
N GLN A 57 4.56 -7.95 29.99
CA GLN A 57 4.80 -9.09 30.86
C GLN A 57 6.27 -9.23 31.24
N LEU A 58 7.19 -9.03 30.30
CA LEU A 58 8.64 -9.02 30.58
C LEU A 58 9.00 -7.88 31.54
N THR A 59 8.42 -6.70 31.33
CA THR A 59 8.68 -5.52 32.18
C THR A 59 8.15 -5.76 33.59
N ALA A 60 6.93 -6.30 33.72
CA ALA A 60 6.32 -6.67 34.99
C ALA A 60 7.17 -7.72 35.73
N MET A 61 7.69 -8.73 35.03
CA MET A 61 8.58 -9.73 35.62
C MET A 61 9.86 -9.12 36.19
N ILE A 62 10.50 -8.20 35.45
CA ILE A 62 11.71 -7.51 35.91
C ILE A 62 11.41 -6.63 37.13
N VAL A 63 10.30 -5.87 37.11
CA VAL A 63 9.91 -5.00 38.22
C VAL A 63 9.56 -5.82 39.46
N ASN A 64 8.77 -6.89 39.32
CA ASN A 64 8.33 -7.73 40.42
C ASN A 64 9.48 -8.51 41.07
N THR A 65 10.52 -8.82 40.29
CA THR A 65 11.74 -9.45 40.81
C THR A 65 12.55 -8.47 41.68
N ASN A 66 12.50 -7.17 41.36
CA ASN A 66 13.29 -6.13 42.02
C ASN A 66 12.53 -5.33 43.08
N SER A 67 11.19 -5.43 43.14
CA SER A 67 10.33 -4.67 44.04
C SER A 67 9.35 -5.59 44.78
N VAL A 68 9.59 -5.79 46.07
CA VAL A 68 8.76 -6.64 46.95
C VAL A 68 7.50 -5.91 47.43
N SER A 69 7.51 -4.58 47.46
CA SER A 69 6.47 -3.80 48.14
C SER A 69 5.24 -3.45 47.29
N ASN A 70 5.33 -3.50 45.94
CA ASN A 70 4.22 -3.22 45.02
C ASN A 70 4.43 -3.94 43.68
N PRO A 71 4.10 -5.24 43.58
CA PRO A 71 4.22 -5.96 42.33
C PRO A 71 3.20 -5.42 41.30
N TRP A 72 3.65 -5.25 40.06
CA TRP A 72 2.79 -5.03 38.91
C TRP A 72 1.96 -6.29 38.63
N LEU A 73 0.72 -6.12 38.18
CA LEU A 73 -0.15 -7.24 37.81
C LEU A 73 0.45 -7.96 36.59
N SER A 74 0.70 -9.26 36.73
CA SER A 74 1.07 -10.16 35.63
C SER A 74 -0.16 -10.52 34.80
N VAL A 75 0.00 -10.58 33.48
CA VAL A 75 -1.08 -10.95 32.56
C VAL A 75 -0.99 -12.44 32.25
N HIS A 76 -1.98 -13.20 32.71
CA HIS A 76 -2.13 -14.63 32.40
C HIS A 76 -3.42 -14.92 31.65
N THR A 77 -4.45 -14.11 31.87
CA THR A 77 -5.78 -14.25 31.27
C THR A 77 -6.22 -12.95 30.58
N LEU A 78 -7.26 -13.06 29.75
CA LEU A 78 -7.92 -11.89 29.17
C LEU A 78 -8.57 -11.00 30.24
N SER A 79 -8.99 -11.58 31.37
CA SER A 79 -9.55 -10.82 32.50
C SER A 79 -8.51 -9.88 33.10
N ASP A 80 -7.25 -10.32 33.19
CA ASP A 80 -6.16 -9.50 33.74
C ASP A 80 -5.86 -8.29 32.85
N VAL A 81 -5.97 -8.47 31.52
CA VAL A 81 -5.85 -7.36 30.56
C VAL A 81 -6.95 -6.33 30.77
N LEU A 82 -8.19 -6.79 31.00
CA LEU A 82 -9.33 -5.92 31.28
C LEU A 82 -9.17 -5.19 32.62
N GLU A 83 -8.68 -5.86 33.65
CA GLU A 83 -8.39 -5.24 34.94
C GLU A 83 -7.30 -4.16 34.82
N LEU A 84 -6.20 -4.48 34.12
CA LEU A 84 -5.14 -3.51 33.83
C LEU A 84 -5.63 -2.33 32.99
N SER A 85 -6.59 -2.56 32.10
CA SER A 85 -7.15 -1.51 31.25
C SER A 85 -7.89 -0.42 32.03
N ASN A 86 -8.37 -0.73 33.24
CA ASN A 86 -8.95 0.27 34.13
C ASN A 86 -7.89 1.20 34.74
N ASN A 87 -6.59 0.88 34.60
CA ASN A 87 -5.50 1.77 34.95
C ASN A 87 -5.13 2.66 33.75
N LEU A 88 -5.26 3.98 33.93
CA LEU A 88 -4.97 4.96 32.89
C LEU A 88 -3.51 4.90 32.40
N GLY A 89 -2.56 4.59 33.28
CA GLY A 89 -1.15 4.43 32.91
C GLY A 89 -0.92 3.25 31.97
N PHE A 90 -1.56 2.11 32.25
CA PHE A 90 -1.51 0.95 31.36
C PHE A 90 -2.20 1.24 30.03
N LEU A 91 -3.34 1.94 30.04
CA LEU A 91 -4.05 2.30 28.82
C LEU A 91 -3.19 3.16 27.89
N VAL A 92 -2.53 4.20 28.43
CA VAL A 92 -1.61 5.06 27.67
C VAL A 92 -0.43 4.26 27.13
N TYR A 93 0.18 3.42 27.96
CA TYR A 93 1.24 2.50 27.55
C TYR A 93 0.78 1.62 26.37
N PHE A 94 -0.38 0.97 26.51
CA PHE A 94 -0.91 0.03 25.53
C PHE A 94 -1.17 0.72 24.20
N VAL A 95 -1.76 1.91 24.20
CA VAL A 95 -2.03 2.68 22.99
C VAL A 95 -0.73 3.08 22.28
N LEU A 96 0.22 3.68 23.01
CA LEU A 96 1.49 4.12 22.42
C LEU A 96 2.27 2.95 21.81
N PHE A 97 2.39 1.85 22.55
CA PHE A 97 3.07 0.66 22.06
C PHE A 97 2.31 0.02 20.90
N SER A 98 0.97 0.01 20.93
CA SER A 98 0.18 -0.51 19.81
C SER A 98 0.40 0.28 18.53
N VAL A 99 0.58 1.62 18.59
CA VAL A 99 0.93 2.43 17.42
C VAL A 99 2.30 2.03 16.86
N ILE A 100 3.32 1.90 17.72
CA ILE A 100 4.68 1.54 17.31
C ILE A 100 4.72 0.12 16.74
N PHE A 101 4.15 -0.85 17.45
CA PHE A 101 4.24 -2.25 17.05
C PHE A 101 3.30 -2.60 15.91
N SER A 102 2.14 -1.94 15.77
CA SER A 102 1.34 -2.08 14.55
C SER A 102 2.09 -1.58 13.32
N PHE A 103 2.82 -0.46 13.43
CA PHE A 103 3.66 0.03 12.34
C PHE A 103 4.78 -0.95 11.99
N LEU A 104 5.55 -1.42 12.98
CA LEU A 104 6.66 -2.36 12.76
C LEU A 104 6.19 -3.70 12.19
N PHE A 105 5.11 -4.25 12.74
CA PHE A 105 4.49 -5.47 12.25
C PHE A 105 4.02 -5.30 10.80
N SER A 106 3.31 -4.21 10.51
CA SER A 106 2.83 -3.92 9.16
C SER A 106 3.98 -3.71 8.18
N TRP A 107 5.06 -3.06 8.60
CA TRP A 107 6.27 -2.88 7.79
C TRP A 107 6.90 -4.24 7.46
N PHE A 108 7.02 -5.12 8.45
CA PHE A 108 7.51 -6.48 8.27
C PHE A 108 6.62 -7.27 7.28
N VAL A 109 5.30 -7.20 7.46
CA VAL A 109 4.33 -7.88 6.60
C VAL A 109 4.44 -7.38 5.16
N SER A 110 4.39 -6.06 4.96
CA SER A 110 4.39 -5.46 3.63
C SER A 110 5.70 -5.67 2.88
N ARG A 111 6.85 -5.64 3.58
CA ARG A 111 8.16 -5.77 2.95
C ARG A 111 8.61 -7.21 2.74
N PHE A 112 8.29 -8.10 3.69
CA PHE A 112 8.84 -9.46 3.70
C PHE A 112 7.77 -10.54 3.58
N ALA A 113 6.80 -10.56 4.51
CA ALA A 113 5.84 -11.67 4.59
C ALA A 113 4.99 -11.81 3.32
N TYR A 114 4.53 -10.69 2.76
CA TYR A 114 3.72 -10.68 1.54
C TYR A 114 4.47 -11.25 0.34
N ARG A 115 5.72 -10.81 0.10
CA ARG A 115 6.56 -11.33 -0.99
C ARG A 115 6.84 -12.82 -0.84
N TRP A 116 7.11 -13.26 0.39
CA TRP A 116 7.31 -14.68 0.68
C TRP A 116 6.04 -15.50 0.39
N MET A 117 4.88 -15.00 0.83
CA MET A 117 3.58 -15.64 0.57
C MET A 117 3.29 -15.75 -0.94
N ILE A 118 3.49 -14.67 -1.72
CA ILE A 118 3.28 -14.70 -3.19
C ILE A 118 4.18 -15.74 -3.86
N ARG A 119 5.46 -15.83 -3.46
CA ARG A 119 6.37 -16.85 -4.01
C ARG A 119 5.89 -18.27 -3.75
N LEU A 120 5.41 -18.55 -2.53
CA LEU A 120 4.84 -19.86 -2.20
C LEU A 120 3.62 -20.18 -3.05
N VAL A 121 2.71 -19.21 -3.20
CA VAL A 121 1.53 -19.37 -4.06
C VAL A 121 1.94 -19.63 -5.52
N ASN A 122 2.96 -18.93 -6.03
CA ASN A 122 3.46 -19.13 -7.40
C ASN A 122 4.15 -20.48 -7.60
N VAL A 123 4.71 -21.11 -6.56
CA VAL A 123 5.18 -22.50 -6.64
C VAL A 123 4.01 -23.44 -6.92
N VAL A 124 2.91 -23.28 -6.18
CA VAL A 124 1.70 -24.11 -6.37
C VAL A 124 1.08 -23.85 -7.75
N ARG A 125 0.97 -22.58 -8.17
CA ARG A 125 0.37 -22.20 -9.46
C ARG A 125 1.16 -22.74 -10.66
N ARG A 126 2.49 -22.71 -10.60
CA ARG A 126 3.34 -23.35 -11.61
C ARG A 126 3.11 -24.86 -11.67
N GLY A 127 3.01 -25.52 -10.52
CA GLY A 127 2.70 -26.94 -10.43
C GLY A 127 1.32 -27.30 -11.01
N SER A 128 0.36 -26.37 -10.94
CA SER A 128 -0.98 -26.52 -11.51
C SER A 128 -1.13 -25.96 -12.94
N GLY A 129 -0.04 -25.52 -13.59
CA GLY A 129 -0.09 -24.94 -14.94
C GLY A 129 -0.85 -23.61 -15.05
N THR A 130 -1.02 -22.89 -13.94
CA THR A 130 -1.71 -21.60 -13.89
C THR A 130 -0.70 -20.45 -13.89
N ALA A 131 -1.00 -19.34 -14.58
CA ALA A 131 -0.13 -18.17 -14.65
C ALA A 131 0.23 -17.61 -13.25
N GLU A 132 1.46 -17.14 -13.05
CA GLU A 132 1.91 -16.61 -11.76
C GLU A 132 1.16 -15.32 -11.36
N LEU A 133 1.05 -15.08 -10.06
CA LEU A 133 0.62 -13.79 -9.52
C LEU A 133 1.79 -12.80 -9.56
N SER A 134 1.51 -11.52 -9.84
CA SER A 134 2.52 -10.47 -9.76
C SER A 134 2.82 -10.07 -8.31
N ASP A 135 3.98 -9.45 -8.10
CA ASP A 135 4.44 -9.00 -6.77
C ASP A 135 3.65 -7.79 -6.25
N THR A 136 2.92 -7.10 -7.11
CA THR A 136 2.07 -5.95 -6.77
C THR A 136 0.61 -6.35 -6.74
N SER A 137 -0.19 -5.75 -5.85
CA SER A 137 -1.58 -6.16 -5.67
C SER A 137 -2.52 -5.80 -6.82
N THR A 138 -2.12 -4.90 -7.72
CA THR A 138 -2.94 -4.49 -8.87
C THR A 138 -2.08 -4.18 -10.09
N VAL A 139 -2.64 -4.41 -11.29
CA VAL A 139 -2.02 -4.03 -12.57
C VAL A 139 -1.70 -2.53 -12.59
N TRP A 140 -2.59 -1.69 -12.05
CA TRP A 140 -2.36 -0.25 -11.94
C TRP A 140 -1.06 0.11 -11.20
N ASN A 141 -0.81 -0.54 -10.06
CA ASN A 141 0.43 -0.34 -9.30
C ASN A 141 1.64 -0.86 -10.06
N GLU A 142 1.49 -1.99 -10.73
CA GLU A 142 2.55 -2.60 -11.53
C GLU A 142 3.00 -1.70 -12.68
N THR A 143 2.04 -1.01 -13.30
CA THR A 143 2.22 -0.16 -14.48
C THR A 143 2.72 1.24 -14.11
N PHE A 144 2.11 1.91 -13.12
CA PHE A 144 2.26 3.36 -12.94
C PHE A 144 2.89 3.82 -11.61
N LEU A 145 3.09 2.94 -10.61
CA LEU A 145 3.64 3.34 -9.30
C LEU A 145 5.13 3.01 -9.13
N LYS A 146 5.81 2.56 -10.18
CA LYS A 146 7.27 2.47 -10.20
C LYS A 146 7.77 3.88 -10.52
N ASN A 147 8.31 4.60 -9.51
CA ASN A 147 8.76 6.01 -9.49
C ASN A 147 9.66 6.47 -10.68
N GLU A 148 9.18 6.34 -11.90
CA GLU A 148 9.86 6.70 -13.14
C GLU A 148 8.90 7.60 -13.92
N GLY A 149 9.39 8.75 -14.41
CA GLY A 149 8.62 9.61 -15.28
C GLY A 149 8.32 8.86 -16.58
N GLN A 150 7.03 8.64 -16.85
CA GLN A 150 6.58 7.88 -18.03
C GLN A 150 5.91 8.82 -19.01
N ALA A 151 6.48 8.94 -20.21
CA ALA A 151 5.83 9.61 -21.33
C ALA A 151 4.66 8.75 -21.81
N VAL A 152 3.47 9.34 -21.87
CA VAL A 152 2.23 8.63 -22.19
C VAL A 152 1.36 9.42 -23.15
N SER A 153 0.49 8.70 -23.84
CA SER A 153 -0.70 9.28 -24.47
C SER A 153 -1.95 8.68 -23.85
N PHE A 154 -2.90 9.55 -23.56
CA PHE A 154 -4.19 9.22 -22.99
C PHE A 154 -5.28 9.48 -24.04
N ARG A 155 -6.16 8.51 -24.26
CA ARG A 155 -7.35 8.65 -25.09
C ARG A 155 -8.50 7.80 -24.54
N LYS A 156 -9.72 8.12 -24.94
CA LYS A 156 -10.87 7.25 -24.67
C LYS A 156 -11.22 6.40 -25.88
N ILE A 157 -11.78 5.23 -25.65
CA ILE A 157 -12.18 4.30 -26.72
C ILE A 157 -13.33 4.85 -27.58
N ASP A 158 -14.19 5.69 -27.01
CA ASP A 158 -15.33 6.33 -27.67
C ASP A 158 -14.95 7.60 -28.44
N ASN A 159 -13.79 8.20 -28.13
CA ASN A 159 -13.26 9.36 -28.83
C ASN A 159 -11.76 9.19 -29.14
N PRO A 160 -11.41 8.41 -30.18
CA PRO A 160 -10.02 8.08 -30.49
C PRO A 160 -9.21 9.28 -31.01
N ASP A 161 -9.87 10.32 -31.51
CA ASP A 161 -9.22 11.49 -32.12
C ASP A 161 -8.73 12.51 -31.08
N GLU A 162 -9.31 12.49 -29.88
CA GLU A 162 -8.86 13.31 -28.75
C GLU A 162 -7.77 12.58 -27.96
N ILE A 163 -6.52 12.90 -28.29
CA ILE A 163 -5.33 12.35 -27.63
C ILE A 163 -4.63 13.43 -26.82
N ILE A 164 -4.39 13.16 -25.54
CA ILE A 164 -3.61 14.01 -24.65
C ILE A 164 -2.25 13.35 -24.44
N TYR A 165 -1.17 14.08 -24.70
CA TYR A 165 0.20 13.61 -24.47
C TYR A 165 0.78 14.28 -23.22
N GLY A 166 1.62 13.58 -22.48
CA GLY A 166 2.28 14.15 -21.32
C GLY A 166 3.14 13.13 -20.57
N GLU A 167 3.69 13.58 -19.45
CA GLU A 167 4.48 12.75 -18.54
C GLU A 167 3.73 12.55 -17.24
N ILE A 168 3.63 11.30 -16.79
CA ILE A 168 2.96 10.99 -15.52
C ILE A 168 3.77 11.54 -14.35
N GLU A 169 3.19 12.51 -13.62
CA GLU A 169 3.74 12.99 -12.35
C GLU A 169 3.12 12.23 -11.17
N LYS A 170 1.79 12.04 -11.19
CA LYS A 170 1.05 11.35 -10.12
C LYS A 170 -0.11 10.54 -10.69
N VAL A 171 -0.43 9.44 -10.02
CA VAL A 171 -1.58 8.59 -10.32
C VAL A 171 -2.38 8.30 -9.06
N SER A 172 -3.70 8.16 -9.21
CA SER A 172 -4.58 7.73 -8.12
C SER A 172 -4.16 6.37 -7.56
N ARG A 173 -4.33 6.17 -6.26
CA ARG A 173 -4.13 4.84 -5.64
C ARG A 173 -5.21 3.86 -6.11
N PRO A 174 -4.96 2.54 -6.09
CA PRO A 174 -5.93 1.53 -6.51
C PRO A 174 -7.31 1.62 -5.89
N VAL A 175 -7.39 2.09 -4.65
CA VAL A 175 -8.63 2.15 -3.84
C VAL A 175 -9.33 3.50 -3.92
N GLU A 176 -8.75 4.47 -4.62
CA GLU A 176 -9.47 5.71 -4.92
C GLU A 176 -10.62 5.43 -5.88
N LEU A 177 -11.77 6.07 -5.63
CA LEU A 177 -12.99 5.87 -6.42
C LEU A 177 -12.81 6.33 -7.88
N GLU A 178 -12.06 7.41 -8.06
CA GLU A 178 -11.77 8.02 -9.34
C GLU A 178 -10.34 7.67 -9.75
N ARG A 179 -10.15 7.42 -11.05
CA ARG A 179 -8.83 7.21 -11.64
C ARG A 179 -8.34 8.54 -12.19
N ASN A 180 -7.55 9.24 -11.40
CA ASN A 180 -6.95 10.50 -11.80
C ASN A 180 -5.49 10.30 -12.21
N LEU A 181 -5.09 11.05 -13.25
CA LEU A 181 -3.72 11.16 -13.73
C LEU A 181 -3.33 12.65 -13.71
N LEU A 182 -2.21 12.96 -13.09
CA LEU A 182 -1.59 14.27 -13.22
C LEU A 182 -0.48 14.18 -14.25
N LEU A 183 -0.67 14.87 -15.37
CA LEU A 183 0.30 14.95 -16.46
C LEU A 183 1.07 16.26 -16.41
N THR A 184 2.38 16.18 -16.66
CA THR A 184 3.27 17.33 -16.82
C THR A 184 3.88 17.33 -18.22
N ASN A 185 4.58 18.41 -18.59
CA ASN A 185 5.28 18.52 -19.87
C ASN A 185 4.37 18.28 -21.11
N ILE A 186 3.08 18.63 -21.01
CA ILE A 186 2.05 18.34 -22.03
C ILE A 186 2.45 18.92 -23.39
N ASP A 187 2.78 20.21 -23.47
CA ASP A 187 3.15 20.86 -24.73
C ASP A 187 4.42 20.24 -25.34
N LYS A 188 5.40 19.95 -24.49
CA LYS A 188 6.67 19.30 -24.88
C LYS A 188 6.39 17.94 -25.50
N TRP A 189 5.68 17.06 -24.80
CA TRP A 189 5.42 15.71 -25.27
C TRP A 189 4.43 15.67 -26.44
N THR A 190 3.49 16.63 -26.52
CA THR A 190 2.61 16.77 -27.68
C THR A 190 3.41 17.07 -28.95
N LYS A 191 4.38 18.00 -28.90
CA LYS A 191 5.27 18.28 -30.05
C LYS A 191 6.12 17.07 -30.44
N VAL A 192 6.60 16.32 -29.45
CA VAL A 192 7.49 15.18 -29.69
C VAL A 192 6.75 13.96 -30.23
N LEU A 193 5.53 13.68 -29.75
CA LEU A 193 4.87 12.38 -29.93
C LEU A 193 3.74 12.38 -30.96
N LYS A 194 3.04 13.51 -31.17
CA LYS A 194 1.79 13.53 -31.94
C LYS A 194 1.93 12.97 -33.36
N ASP A 195 3.02 13.33 -34.03
CA ASP A 195 3.25 12.98 -35.44
C ASP A 195 4.53 12.14 -35.65
N ASN A 196 5.18 11.72 -34.55
CA ASN A 196 6.47 11.06 -34.61
C ASN A 196 6.33 9.54 -34.57
N LYS A 197 6.56 8.90 -35.72
CA LYS A 197 6.50 7.45 -35.86
C LYS A 197 7.76 6.73 -35.36
N ASP A 198 8.82 7.47 -35.06
CA ASP A 198 10.09 6.90 -34.59
C ASP A 198 10.05 6.55 -33.09
N VAL A 199 8.99 6.95 -32.37
CA VAL A 199 8.83 6.64 -30.95
C VAL A 199 7.97 5.40 -30.78
N GLU A 200 8.56 4.37 -30.18
CA GLU A 200 7.87 3.09 -30.00
C GLU A 200 6.96 3.11 -28.76
N VAL A 201 5.82 2.43 -28.86
CA VAL A 201 4.91 2.21 -27.73
C VAL A 201 5.33 0.91 -27.04
N ALA A 202 5.90 1.01 -25.85
CA ALA A 202 6.34 -0.14 -25.07
C ALA A 202 5.14 -0.97 -24.57
N ASN A 203 4.13 -0.29 -24.03
CA ASN A 203 2.96 -0.96 -23.45
C ASN A 203 1.68 -0.14 -23.65
N ILE A 204 0.53 -0.82 -23.64
CA ILE A 204 -0.79 -0.19 -23.65
C ILE A 204 -1.58 -0.71 -22.46
N PHE A 205 -1.97 0.19 -21.58
CA PHE A 205 -2.90 -0.08 -20.50
C PHE A 205 -4.32 0.26 -20.96
N ILE A 206 -5.25 -0.66 -20.76
CA ILE A 206 -6.67 -0.49 -21.10
C ILE A 206 -7.50 -0.70 -19.84
N ASP A 207 -8.21 0.35 -19.40
CA ASP A 207 -9.24 0.22 -18.39
C ASP A 207 -10.56 -0.18 -19.08
N THR A 208 -10.89 -1.47 -19.00
CA THR A 208 -12.09 -2.03 -19.64
C THR A 208 -13.40 -1.54 -19.02
N LYS A 209 -13.36 -0.93 -17.83
CA LYS A 209 -14.55 -0.39 -17.17
C LYS A 209 -14.87 1.03 -17.64
N THR A 210 -13.84 1.87 -17.75
CA THR A 210 -14.00 3.29 -18.13
C THR A 210 -13.79 3.55 -19.61
N GLY A 211 -13.16 2.61 -20.33
CA GLY A 211 -12.79 2.76 -21.73
C GLY A 211 -11.54 3.61 -21.94
N PHE A 212 -10.75 3.89 -20.90
CA PHE A 212 -9.49 4.63 -21.03
C PHE A 212 -8.38 3.77 -21.61
N ILE A 213 -7.64 4.35 -22.53
CA ILE A 213 -6.47 3.75 -23.15
C ILE A 213 -5.28 4.65 -22.88
N ILE A 214 -4.27 4.10 -22.22
CA ILE A 214 -3.01 4.79 -21.91
C ILE A 214 -1.90 4.05 -22.65
N SER A 215 -1.34 4.67 -23.68
CA SER A 215 -0.16 4.17 -24.36
C SER A 215 1.08 4.72 -23.66
N ILE A 216 1.98 3.82 -23.26
CA ILE A 216 3.22 4.13 -22.56
C ILE A 216 4.35 3.98 -23.57
N TYR A 217 5.08 5.07 -23.80
CA TYR A 217 6.15 5.11 -24.78
C TYR A 217 7.45 4.59 -24.17
N ASP A 218 8.28 3.99 -25.01
CA ASP A 218 9.63 3.59 -24.62
C ASP A 218 10.49 4.82 -24.30
N THR A 219 11.14 4.82 -23.14
CA THR A 219 11.86 5.98 -22.61
C THR A 219 13.02 6.41 -23.50
N ASP A 220 13.78 5.45 -24.03
CA ASP A 220 14.99 5.73 -24.82
C ASP A 220 14.62 6.33 -26.18
N SER A 221 13.63 5.74 -26.86
CA SER A 221 13.13 6.26 -28.14
C SER A 221 12.47 7.64 -27.98
N ALA A 222 11.71 7.86 -26.91
CA ALA A 222 11.07 9.14 -26.62
C ALA A 222 12.10 10.25 -26.35
N MET A 223 13.16 9.94 -25.58
CA MET A 223 14.25 10.89 -25.32
C MET A 223 15.10 11.16 -26.55
N ALA A 224 15.38 10.16 -27.38
CA ALA A 224 16.09 10.34 -28.64
C ALA A 224 15.30 11.26 -29.60
N ALA A 225 13.98 11.08 -29.69
CA ALA A 225 13.11 11.95 -30.46
C ALA A 225 13.07 13.39 -29.91
N TYR A 226 13.03 13.55 -28.59
CA TYR A 226 13.10 14.86 -27.96
C TYR A 226 14.41 15.60 -28.29
N ASN A 227 15.55 14.92 -28.17
CA ASN A 227 16.86 15.51 -28.45
C ASN A 227 16.97 15.95 -29.92
N LYS A 228 16.50 15.14 -30.88
CA LYS A 228 16.47 15.51 -32.31
C LYS A 228 15.69 16.79 -32.60
N ILE A 229 14.58 17.00 -31.90
CA ILE A 229 13.76 18.22 -32.08
C ILE A 229 14.47 19.42 -31.44
N TYR A 230 15.05 19.24 -30.27
CA TYR A 230 15.74 20.30 -29.54
C TYR A 230 17.04 20.74 -30.22
N GLU A 231 17.81 19.82 -30.80
CA GLU A 231 19.00 20.15 -31.61
C GLU A 231 18.62 20.98 -32.84
N LYS A 232 17.54 20.62 -33.55
CA LYS A 232 17.02 21.39 -34.68
C LYS A 232 16.51 22.78 -34.33
N GLU A 233 15.97 22.99 -33.12
CA GLU A 233 15.54 24.30 -32.65
C GLU A 233 16.72 25.21 -32.27
N ASN A 234 17.87 24.66 -31.89
CA ASN A 234 19.07 25.44 -31.54
C ASN A 234 20.01 25.69 -32.72
N GLU A 235 19.83 25.00 -33.85
CA GLU A 235 20.58 25.25 -35.10
C GLU A 235 19.96 26.33 -36.00
N ASN A 236 18.73 26.78 -35.70
CA ASN A 236 18.02 27.86 -36.39
C ASN A 236 18.02 29.17 -35.60
#